data_AF-A0A930I005-F1
#
_entry.id   AF-A0A930I005-F1
#
_cell.length_a   1.000
_cell.length_b   1.000
_cell.length_c   1.000
_cell.angle_alpha   90.00
_cell.angle_beta   90.00
_cell.angle_gamma   90.00
#
_symmetry.space_group_name_H-M   'P 1'
#
loop_
_entity.id
_entity.type
_entity.pdbx_description
1 polymer ?
#
loop_
_entity_poly.entity_id
_entity_poly.type
_entity_poly.pdbx_seq_one_letter_code
_entity_poly.pdbx_strand_id
1 'polypeptide(L)'
;MPTFALKRIEAVVGKQQFDKLIVDGTCPFDEFEKTMIQYKSEVKTLYAYMNMVANLRSLPETKFHLYNKKERQRNKNTVLEYEFKTKHLRLYCIEQPNGKIVVLGGMKSKQKNDESEFRRLKKLYLDSIKK
;
A
#
# COMPACT_ATOMS: atom_id res chain seq x y z
N MET A 1 -19.11 0.46 -12.38
CA MET A 1 -18.06 -0.08 -11.48
C MET A 1 -16.72 0.25 -12.12
N PRO A 2 -15.73 0.72 -11.35
CA PRO A 2 -14.38 0.88 -11.85
C PRO A 2 -13.79 -0.46 -12.28
N THR A 3 -12.89 -0.42 -13.25
CA THR A 3 -12.06 -1.54 -13.68
C THR A 3 -10.78 -1.59 -12.85
N PHE A 4 -10.36 -2.79 -12.47
CA PHE A 4 -9.17 -3.00 -11.65
C PHE A 4 -8.19 -3.94 -12.33
N ALA A 5 -6.90 -3.63 -12.20
CA ALA A 5 -5.81 -4.54 -12.53
C ALA A 5 -4.70 -4.42 -11.49
N LEU A 6 -3.83 -5.43 -11.44
CA LEU A 6 -2.61 -5.40 -10.64
C LEU A 6 -1.41 -5.35 -11.58
N LYS A 7 -0.42 -4.51 -11.24
CA LYS A 7 0.86 -4.43 -11.95
C LYS A 7 2.00 -4.67 -10.98
N ARG A 8 2.93 -5.55 -11.33
CA ARG A 8 4.11 -5.83 -10.52
C ARG A 8 4.96 -4.57 -10.32
N ILE A 9 5.43 -4.36 -9.10
CA ILE A 9 6.46 -3.38 -8.78
C ILE A 9 7.82 -4.07 -8.92
N GLU A 10 8.42 -3.98 -10.11
CA GLU A 10 9.69 -4.65 -10.45
C GLU A 10 10.87 -4.18 -9.57
N ALA A 11 10.83 -2.94 -9.09
CA ALA A 11 11.85 -2.38 -8.19
C ALA A 11 11.84 -3.00 -6.77
N VAL A 12 10.84 -3.83 -6.43
CA VAL A 12 10.74 -4.52 -5.14
C VAL A 12 10.95 -6.01 -5.34
N VAL A 13 12.16 -6.45 -4.98
CA VAL A 13 12.63 -7.82 -5.17
C VAL A 13 12.73 -8.51 -3.82
N GLY A 14 12.00 -9.62 -3.65
CA GLY A 14 12.03 -10.41 -2.44
C GLY A 14 11.06 -11.59 -2.47
N LYS A 15 10.95 -12.28 -1.33
CA LYS A 15 10.07 -13.44 -1.13
C LYS A 15 8.59 -13.09 -1.19
N GLN A 16 8.22 -11.89 -0.72
CA GLN A 16 6.86 -11.37 -0.88
C GLN A 16 6.78 -10.48 -2.12
N GLN A 17 5.75 -10.69 -2.94
CA GLN A 17 5.47 -9.85 -4.09
C GLN A 17 4.79 -8.54 -3.68
N PHE A 18 5.16 -7.46 -4.36
CA PHE A 18 4.49 -6.18 -4.30
C PHE A 18 3.94 -5.85 -5.68
N ASP A 19 2.63 -5.65 -5.73
CA ASP A 19 1.91 -5.14 -6.89
C ASP A 19 1.31 -3.78 -6.57
N LYS A 20 1.04 -2.98 -7.60
CA LYS A 20 0.30 -1.73 -7.48
C LYS A 20 -1.07 -1.87 -8.12
N LEU A 21 -2.07 -1.28 -7.47
CA LEU A 21 -3.43 -1.25 -7.96
C LEU A 21 -3.55 -0.26 -9.14
N ILE A 22 -4.15 -0.72 -10.22
CA ILE A 22 -4.57 0.08 -11.37
C ILE A 22 -6.10 0.22 -11.28
N VAL A 23 -6.59 1.44 -11.40
CA VAL A 23 -8.01 1.82 -11.35
C VAL A 23 -8.33 2.60 -12.59
N ASP A 24 -9.21 2.07 -13.45
CA ASP A 24 -9.61 2.71 -14.72
C ASP A 24 -8.41 3.15 -15.57
N GLY A 25 -7.43 2.24 -15.70
CA GLY A 25 -6.20 2.46 -16.46
C GLY A 25 -5.15 3.35 -15.76
N THR A 26 -5.48 3.94 -14.61
CA THR A 26 -4.58 4.84 -13.85
C THR A 26 -4.04 4.15 -12.61
N CYS A 27 -2.77 4.38 -12.26
CA CYS A 27 -2.20 3.90 -11.01
C CYS A 27 -2.13 5.03 -9.97
N PRO A 28 -2.94 5.01 -8.89
CA PRO A 28 -2.90 6.08 -7.88
C PRO A 28 -1.52 6.26 -7.24
N PHE A 29 -0.75 5.17 -7.10
CA PHE A 29 0.61 5.24 -6.60
C PHE A 29 1.57 5.94 -7.57
N ASP A 30 1.54 5.60 -8.86
CA ASP A 30 2.42 6.26 -9.85
C ASP A 30 2.10 7.76 -9.96
N GLU A 31 0.82 8.14 -9.93
CA GLU A 31 0.41 9.54 -9.93
C GLU A 31 0.92 10.28 -8.69
N PHE A 32 0.82 9.64 -7.52
CA PHE A 32 1.42 10.18 -6.31
C PHE A 32 2.94 10.37 -6.46
N GLU A 33 3.67 9.35 -6.92
CA GLU A 33 5.13 9.42 -7.07
C GLU A 33 5.59 10.55 -8.01
N LYS A 34 4.89 10.77 -9.12
CA LYS A 34 5.17 11.88 -10.05
C LYS A 34 5.11 13.24 -9.38
N THR A 35 4.22 13.41 -8.40
CA THR A 35 4.07 14.67 -7.65
C THR A 35 5.12 14.85 -6.54
N MET A 36 5.84 13.79 -6.14
CA MET A 36 6.78 13.80 -5.01
C MET A 36 8.21 14.23 -5.41
N ILE A 37 8.34 15.19 -6.32
CA ILE A 37 9.64 15.64 -6.87
C ILE A 37 10.58 16.16 -5.75
N GLN A 38 10.04 16.90 -4.78
CA GLN A 38 10.79 17.44 -3.65
C GLN A 38 11.10 16.41 -2.55
N TYR A 39 10.42 15.26 -2.57
CA TYR A 39 10.57 14.19 -1.55
C TYR A 39 11.20 12.92 -2.14
N LYS A 40 11.99 13.03 -3.22
CA LYS A 40 12.63 11.88 -3.90
C LYS A 40 13.41 10.96 -2.97
N SER A 41 14.11 11.52 -1.96
CA SER A 41 14.85 10.72 -0.97
C SER A 41 13.91 9.87 -0.09
N GLU A 42 12.74 10.39 0.24
CA GLU A 42 11.72 9.65 0.99
C GLU A 42 11.02 8.61 0.13
N VAL A 43 10.76 8.88 -1.15
CA VAL A 43 10.27 7.87 -2.11
C VAL A 43 11.25 6.70 -2.18
N LYS A 44 12.56 6.97 -2.34
CA LYS A 44 13.59 5.91 -2.28
C LYS A 44 13.57 5.13 -0.96
N THR A 45 13.32 5.82 0.15
CA THR A 45 13.20 5.19 1.47
C THR A 45 11.98 4.27 1.56
N LEU A 46 10.84 4.66 0.97
CA LEU A 46 9.66 3.79 0.86
C LEU A 46 9.99 2.51 0.09
N TYR A 47 10.67 2.60 -1.07
CA TYR A 47 11.13 1.41 -1.79
C TYR A 47 12.11 0.55 -0.99
N ALA A 48 13.02 1.16 -0.23
CA ALA A 48 13.93 0.42 0.65
C ALA A 48 13.14 -0.36 1.73
N TYR A 49 12.13 0.27 2.35
CA TYR A 49 11.27 -0.40 3.32
C TYR A 49 10.43 -1.52 2.69
N MET A 50 9.88 -1.31 1.49
CA MET A 50 9.18 -2.37 0.75
C MET A 50 10.12 -3.55 0.47
N ASN A 51 11.36 -3.31 0.03
CA ASN A 51 12.36 -4.36 -0.19
C ASN A 51 12.71 -5.11 1.11
N MET A 52 12.83 -4.41 2.24
CA MET A 52 13.04 -5.05 3.54
C MET A 52 11.87 -5.97 3.91
N VAL A 53 10.64 -5.49 3.81
CA VAL A 53 9.43 -6.28 4.09
C VAL A 53 9.29 -7.44 3.10
N ALA A 54 9.60 -7.22 1.82
CA ALA A 54 9.60 -8.25 0.79
C ALA A 54 10.56 -9.40 1.13
N ASN A 55 11.68 -9.09 1.78
CA ASN A 55 12.68 -10.05 2.24
C ASN A 55 12.47 -10.51 3.70
N LEU A 56 11.24 -10.42 4.22
CA LEU A 56 10.85 -10.89 5.55
C LEU A 56 11.60 -10.21 6.71
N ARG A 57 12.16 -9.02 6.48
CA ARG A 57 12.77 -8.23 7.55
C ARG A 57 11.69 -7.45 8.29
N SER A 58 11.73 -7.51 9.61
CA SER A 58 10.87 -6.70 10.47
C SER A 58 11.27 -5.23 10.40
N LEU A 59 10.26 -4.36 10.38
CA LEU A 59 10.41 -2.93 10.54
C LEU A 59 9.70 -2.50 11.83
N PRO A 60 10.24 -1.49 12.55
CA PRO A 60 9.52 -0.86 13.65
C PRO A 60 8.15 -0.34 13.20
N GLU A 61 7.19 -0.31 14.13
CA GLU A 61 5.83 0.20 13.87
C GLU A 61 5.83 1.68 13.41
N THR A 62 6.84 2.45 13.81
CA THR A 62 7.05 3.82 13.34
C THR A 62 7.38 3.93 11.86
N LYS A 63 7.76 2.82 11.20
CA LYS A 63 8.12 2.73 9.76
C LYS A 63 7.16 1.84 8.97
N PHE A 64 6.61 0.80 9.60
CA PHE A 64 5.66 -0.12 8.99
C PHE A 64 4.59 -0.52 10.01
N HIS A 65 3.43 0.10 9.92
CA HIS A 65 2.31 -0.09 10.84
C HIS A 65 1.27 -1.05 10.26
N LEU A 66 0.66 -1.87 11.11
CA LEU A 66 -0.44 -2.77 10.78
C LEU A 66 -1.72 -2.27 11.48
N TYR A 67 -2.68 -1.77 10.70
CA TYR A 67 -3.86 -1.08 11.26
C TYR A 67 -4.83 -2.00 11.99
N ASN A 68 -5.17 -3.12 11.38
CA ASN A 68 -6.39 -3.86 11.72
C ASN A 68 -6.10 -5.27 12.29
N LYS A 69 -4.97 -5.42 13.00
CA LYS A 69 -4.57 -6.68 13.64
C LYS A 69 -5.67 -7.28 14.52
N LYS A 70 -6.32 -6.44 15.35
CA LYS A 70 -7.41 -6.87 16.24
C LYS A 70 -8.66 -7.29 15.48
N GLU A 71 -8.95 -6.63 14.36
CA GLU A 71 -10.10 -7.01 13.51
C GLU A 71 -9.87 -8.36 12.83
N ARG A 72 -8.65 -8.63 12.35
CA ARG A 72 -8.28 -9.96 11.84
C ARG A 72 -8.40 -11.06 12.91
N GLN A 73 -8.03 -10.77 14.15
CA GLN A 73 -8.16 -11.75 15.24
C GLN A 73 -9.63 -12.15 15.47
N ARG A 74 -10.56 -11.22 15.28
CA ARG A 74 -12.02 -11.47 15.42
C ARG A 74 -12.64 -12.11 14.18
N ASN A 75 -12.18 -11.72 12.99
CA ASN A 75 -12.66 -12.24 11.72
C ASN A 75 -11.48 -12.64 10.83
N LYS A 76 -11.28 -13.96 10.68
CA LYS A 76 -10.19 -14.54 9.88
C LYS A 76 -10.25 -14.18 8.40
N ASN A 77 -11.34 -13.60 7.89
CA ASN A 77 -11.46 -13.15 6.50
C ASN A 77 -11.11 -11.65 6.31
N THR A 78 -10.79 -10.91 7.37
CA THR A 78 -10.48 -9.48 7.31
C THR A 78 -9.12 -9.22 6.67
N VAL A 79 -9.08 -8.82 5.40
CA VAL A 79 -7.86 -8.38 4.70
C VAL A 79 -7.05 -7.39 5.55
N LEU A 80 -5.79 -7.71 5.82
CA LEU A 80 -4.89 -6.86 6.60
C LEU A 80 -4.51 -5.58 5.83
N GLU A 81 -4.45 -4.48 6.56
CA GLU A 81 -4.09 -3.14 6.09
C GLU A 81 -2.78 -2.70 6.72
N TYR A 82 -1.88 -2.13 5.92
CA TYR A 82 -0.58 -1.66 6.37
C TYR A 82 -0.26 -0.26 5.86
N GLU A 83 0.60 0.44 6.60
CA GLU A 83 1.12 1.76 6.29
C GLU A 83 2.66 1.75 6.35
N PHE A 84 3.34 2.09 5.25
CA PHE A 84 4.74 2.49 5.31
C PHE A 84 4.85 3.98 5.60
N LYS A 85 5.82 4.35 6.43
CA LYS A 85 5.92 5.71 7.00
C LYS A 85 7.33 6.25 6.82
N THR A 86 7.43 7.41 6.18
CA THR A 86 8.63 8.26 6.25
C THR A 86 8.31 9.53 7.03
N LYS A 87 9.13 10.58 6.90
CA LYS A 87 8.91 11.83 7.63
C LYS A 87 7.63 12.51 7.15
N HIS A 88 7.46 12.65 5.84
CA HIS A 88 6.33 13.34 5.23
C HIS A 88 5.41 12.43 4.42
N LEU A 89 5.89 11.27 3.96
CA LEU A 89 5.13 10.39 3.06
C LEU A 89 4.53 9.20 3.81
N ARG A 90 3.40 8.71 3.28
CA ARG A 90 2.71 7.48 3.68
C ARG A 90 2.45 6.63 2.45
N LEU A 91 2.53 5.31 2.60
CA LEU A 91 2.15 4.36 1.55
C LEU A 91 1.21 3.32 2.14
N TYR A 92 0.01 3.25 1.60
CA TYR A 92 -1.05 2.38 2.08
C TYR A 92 -1.14 1.13 1.22
N CYS A 93 -1.09 -0.03 1.86
CA CYS A 93 -1.17 -1.31 1.18
C CYS A 93 -2.06 -2.29 1.92
N ILE A 94 -2.59 -3.25 1.17
CA ILE A 94 -3.32 -4.39 1.69
C ILE A 94 -2.54 -5.67 1.47
N GLU A 95 -2.80 -6.69 2.26
CA GLU A 95 -2.29 -8.03 1.95
C GLU A 95 -2.88 -8.59 0.65
N GLN A 96 -2.16 -9.54 0.08
CA GLN A 96 -2.63 -10.45 -0.94
C GLN A 96 -1.90 -11.80 -0.78
N PRO A 97 -2.31 -12.86 -1.49
CA PRO A 97 -1.53 -14.09 -1.54
C PRO A 97 -0.07 -13.78 -1.90
N ASN A 98 0.85 -14.33 -1.11
CA ASN A 98 2.29 -14.17 -1.27
C ASN A 98 2.82 -12.72 -1.24
N GLY A 99 2.05 -11.75 -0.73
CA GLY A 99 2.60 -10.40 -0.55
C GLY A 99 1.60 -9.29 -0.28
N LYS A 100 1.77 -8.14 -0.96
CA LYS A 100 1.00 -6.91 -0.71
C LYS A 100 0.65 -6.18 -1.99
N ILE A 101 -0.50 -5.50 -1.98
CA ILE A 101 -0.94 -4.57 -3.02
C ILE A 101 -0.80 -3.15 -2.48
N VAL A 102 0.02 -2.33 -3.13
CA VAL A 102 0.08 -0.89 -2.93
C VAL A 102 -1.14 -0.26 -3.57
N VAL A 103 -1.93 0.44 -2.77
CA VAL A 103 -3.21 1.03 -3.19
C VAL A 103 -3.08 2.52 -3.42
N LEU A 104 -2.43 3.23 -2.49
CA LEU A 104 -2.37 4.69 -2.49
C LEU A 104 -1.08 5.18 -1.81
N GLY A 105 -0.45 6.20 -2.38
CA GLY A 105 0.54 7.02 -1.68
C GLY A 105 -0.09 8.33 -1.20
N GLY A 106 0.38 8.85 -0.08
CA GLY A 106 -0.20 10.04 0.56
C GLY A 106 0.82 10.84 1.37
N MET A 107 0.35 11.97 1.90
CA MET A 107 1.15 12.84 2.76
C MET A 107 0.66 12.75 4.21
N LYS A 108 1.59 12.76 5.16
CA LYS A 108 1.27 12.78 6.60
C LYS A 108 0.31 13.93 6.96
N SER A 109 0.44 15.09 6.33
CA SER A 109 -0.44 16.24 6.56
C SER A 109 -1.88 16.02 6.10
N LYS A 110 -2.12 15.09 5.17
CA LYS A 110 -3.43 14.74 4.60
C LYS A 110 -3.91 13.35 5.01
N GLN A 111 -3.25 12.73 6.00
CA GLN A 111 -3.43 11.32 6.37
C GLN A 111 -4.89 10.91 6.58
N LYS A 112 -5.74 11.74 7.22
CA LYS A 112 -7.17 11.40 7.41
C LYS A 112 -7.93 11.24 6.09
N ASN A 113 -7.63 12.10 5.11
CA ASN A 113 -8.26 12.05 3.79
C ASN A 113 -7.70 10.85 3.00
N ASP A 114 -6.38 10.65 3.07
CA ASP A 114 -5.71 9.55 2.37
C ASP A 114 -6.18 8.18 2.91
N GLU A 115 -6.37 8.03 4.22
CA GLU A 115 -6.91 6.81 4.84
C GLU A 115 -8.37 6.54 4.39
N SER A 116 -9.18 7.59 4.26
CA SER A 116 -10.56 7.47 3.78
C SER A 116 -10.60 7.00 2.33
N GLU A 117 -9.76 7.59 1.48
CA GLU A 117 -9.65 7.21 0.07
C GLU A 117 -9.06 5.80 -0.10
N PHE A 118 -8.02 5.47 0.65
CA PHE A 118 -7.45 4.13 0.70
C PHE A 118 -8.52 3.06 1.00
N ARG A 119 -9.31 3.27 2.06
CA ARG A 119 -10.36 2.32 2.45
C ARG A 119 -11.48 2.24 1.41
N ARG A 120 -11.81 3.36 0.74
CA ARG A 120 -12.78 3.40 -0.37
C ARG A 120 -12.29 2.55 -1.55
N LEU A 121 -11.06 2.78 -2.02
CA LEU A 121 -10.46 2.04 -3.13
C LEU A 121 -10.30 0.56 -2.80
N LYS A 122 -9.82 0.23 -1.60
CA LYS A 122 -9.75 -1.14 -1.09
C LYS A 122 -11.12 -1.83 -1.19
N LYS A 123 -12.17 -1.20 -0.67
CA LYS A 123 -13.51 -1.78 -0.67
C LYS A 123 -13.98 -2.07 -2.09
N LEU A 124 -13.86 -1.10 -3.00
CA LEU A 124 -14.25 -1.27 -4.40
C LEU A 124 -13.47 -2.39 -5.10
N TYR A 125 -12.16 -2.48 -4.86
CA TYR A 125 -11.33 -3.57 -5.39
C TYR A 125 -11.77 -4.93 -4.85
N LEU A 126 -11.91 -5.08 -3.54
CA LEU A 126 -12.32 -6.34 -2.92
C LEU A 126 -13.72 -6.78 -3.36
N ASP A 127 -14.64 -5.84 -3.56
CA ASP A 127 -16.00 -6.15 -4.06
C ASP A 127 -15.97 -6.55 -5.55
N SER A 128 -14.98 -6.09 -6.32
CA SER A 128 -14.83 -6.47 -7.73
C SER A 128 -14.35 -7.92 -7.94
N ILE A 129 -13.60 -8.48 -6.98
CA ILE A 129 -13.01 -9.84 -7.07
C ILE A 129 -13.83 -10.92 -6.36
N LYS A 130 -14.87 -10.55 -5.61
CA LYS A 130 -15.79 -11.50 -4.95
C LYS A 130 -16.89 -12.03 -5.88
N LYS A 131 -16.89 -11.62 -7.13
CA LYS A 131 -17.87 -12.03 -8.13
C LYS A 131 -17.65 -13.46 -8.58
#